data_AF-A0A4C1U4H5-F1
#
_entry.id   AF-A0A4C1U4H5-F1
#
_cell.length_a   1.000
_cell.length_b   1.000
_cell.length_c   1.000
_cell.angle_alpha   90.00
_cell.angle_beta   90.00
_cell.angle_gamma   90.00
#
_symmetry.space_group_name_H-M   'P 1'
#
loop_
_entity.id
_entity.type
_entity.pdbx_description
1 polymer ?
#
loop_
_entity_poly.entity_id
_entity_poly.type
_entity_poly.pdbx_seq_one_letter_code
_entity_poly.pdbx_strand_id
1 'polypeptide(L)'
;MPIYQRQATGPDIKNNHLITTRWSSGHILYEHATYRERQNNGQRVFTNATPDHWCAPIPEIEQLGLPEAEVKSLILPRTPDNSSYEKCLMYRIDPQNLFKALPDYLDQRSVVVREDGMLRTVQTYTPQAAADDAAHAARIKELVLAVRSADKVACSHGWRYDTTLYRRTLVTEV
;
A
#
# COMPACT_ATOMS: atom_id res chain seq x y z
N MET A 1 -27.14 0.13 -33.75
CA MET A 1 -26.59 0.67 -32.50
C MET A 1 -25.08 0.80 -32.69
N PRO A 2 -24.52 2.02 -32.75
CA PRO A 2 -23.12 2.22 -33.07
C PRO A 2 -22.23 2.16 -31.82
N ILE A 3 -21.14 1.41 -31.95
CA ILE A 3 -20.02 1.36 -31.00
C ILE A 3 -19.23 2.66 -31.17
N TYR A 4 -19.21 3.50 -30.13
CA TYR A 4 -18.32 4.66 -30.10
C TYR A 4 -16.88 4.19 -29.80
N GLN A 5 -16.07 4.05 -30.83
CA GLN A 5 -14.61 4.12 -30.70
C GLN A 5 -14.24 5.59 -30.43
N ARG A 6 -13.88 5.93 -29.18
CA ARG A 6 -13.14 7.17 -28.95
C ARG A 6 -11.70 6.95 -29.39
N GLN A 7 -11.33 7.67 -30.44
CA GLN A 7 -9.94 7.85 -30.85
C GLN A 7 -9.13 8.38 -29.66
N ALA A 8 -8.01 7.71 -29.36
CA ALA A 8 -7.00 8.24 -28.49
C ALA A 8 -6.44 9.51 -29.13
N THR A 9 -6.79 10.66 -28.58
CA THR A 9 -6.06 11.90 -28.86
C THR A 9 -4.61 11.67 -28.48
N GLY A 10 -3.71 11.91 -29.44
CA GLY A 10 -2.28 11.64 -29.32
C GLY A 10 -1.64 12.29 -28.09
N PRO A 11 -0.42 11.83 -27.72
CA PRO A 11 0.24 12.29 -26.51
C PRO A 11 0.53 13.79 -26.60
N ASP A 12 0.02 14.55 -25.64
CA ASP A 12 0.46 15.93 -25.38
C ASP A 12 1.84 15.85 -24.73
N ILE A 13 2.88 16.09 -25.55
CA ILE A 13 4.27 16.10 -25.11
C ILE A 13 4.54 17.45 -24.47
N LYS A 14 4.15 17.61 -23.21
CA LYS A 14 4.72 18.63 -22.33
C LYS A 14 5.06 17.96 -21.00
N ASN A 15 6.34 18.03 -20.64
CA ASN A 15 6.93 17.50 -19.40
C ASN A 15 7.30 16.01 -19.37
N ASN A 16 7.85 15.44 -20.45
CA ASN A 16 8.64 14.18 -20.44
C ASN A 16 8.05 12.96 -19.68
N HIS A 17 6.75 12.97 -19.41
CA HIS A 17 6.04 11.96 -18.64
C HIS A 17 4.94 11.38 -19.53
N LEU A 18 5.07 10.10 -19.85
CA LEU A 18 3.99 9.32 -20.44
C LEU A 18 3.39 8.49 -19.32
N ILE A 19 2.19 8.87 -18.88
CA ILE A 19 1.38 8.09 -17.95
C ILE A 19 0.38 7.31 -18.81
N THR A 20 0.60 6.03 -19.00
CA THR A 20 -0.38 5.14 -19.63
C THR A 20 -1.20 4.47 -18.54
N THR A 21 -2.49 4.80 -18.46
CA THR A 21 -3.43 4.13 -17.58
C THR A 21 -4.02 2.93 -18.30
N ARG A 22 -3.87 1.72 -17.72
CA ARG A 22 -4.54 0.52 -18.22
C ARG A 22 -5.56 0.05 -17.19
N TRP A 23 -6.81 -0.02 -17.64
CA TRP A 23 -7.90 -0.61 -16.86
C TRP A 23 -7.86 -2.13 -16.98
N SER A 24 -7.70 -2.81 -15.84
CA SER A 24 -7.80 -4.27 -15.72
C SER A 24 -8.47 -4.62 -14.39
N SER A 25 -9.62 -5.29 -14.46
CA SER A 25 -10.30 -5.92 -13.30
C SER A 25 -10.53 -5.03 -12.07
N GLY A 26 -11.00 -3.80 -12.26
CA GLY A 26 -11.43 -2.93 -11.15
C GLY A 26 -10.30 -2.26 -10.34
N HIS A 27 -9.05 -2.36 -10.80
CA HIS A 27 -7.92 -1.65 -10.19
C HIS A 27 -7.23 -0.73 -11.21
N ILE A 28 -6.80 0.45 -10.75
CA ILE A 28 -5.93 1.34 -11.53
C ILE A 28 -4.50 0.86 -11.36
N LEU A 29 -3.92 0.33 -12.45
CA LEU A 29 -2.49 0.05 -12.52
C LEU A 29 -1.80 1.32 -13.03
N TYR A 30 -0.97 1.93 -12.17
CA TYR A 30 -0.12 3.05 -12.54
C TYR A 30 1.22 2.51 -13.04
N GLU A 31 1.44 2.56 -14.35
CA GLU A 31 2.73 2.21 -14.95
C GLU A 31 3.51 3.51 -15.19
N HIS A 32 4.55 3.74 -14.39
CA HIS A 32 5.40 4.93 -14.48
C HIS A 32 6.71 4.58 -15.16
N ALA A 33 6.92 5.10 -16.38
CA ALA A 33 8.21 5.05 -17.06
C ALA A 33 9.00 6.34 -16.81
N THR A 34 10.25 6.24 -16.37
CA THR A 34 11.16 7.39 -16.21
C THR A 34 12.18 7.44 -17.35
N TYR A 35 12.37 8.64 -17.92
CA TYR A 35 13.30 8.90 -19.02
C TYR A 35 14.71 9.22 -18.47
N ARG A 36 15.73 8.47 -18.90
CA ARG A 36 17.14 8.83 -18.70
C ARG A 36 17.89 8.67 -20.01
N GLU A 37 18.36 9.78 -20.56
CA GLU A 37 19.11 9.80 -21.80
C GLU A 37 20.58 9.46 -21.51
N ARG A 38 20.99 8.22 -21.81
CA ARG A 38 22.41 7.91 -22.05
C ARG A 38 22.62 7.82 -23.54
N GLN A 39 23.43 8.72 -24.07
CA GLN A 39 23.97 8.60 -25.42
C GLN A 39 24.97 7.44 -25.46
N ASN A 40 24.46 6.23 -25.67
CA ASN A 40 25.25 5.13 -26.19
C ASN A 40 24.50 4.57 -27.39
N ASN A 41 25.12 4.76 -28.55
CA ASN A 41 24.85 4.17 -29.85
C ASN A 41 23.76 3.07 -29.85
N GLY A 42 22.52 3.45 -30.17
CA GLY A 42 21.55 2.58 -30.83
C GLY A 42 20.67 1.63 -30.00
N GLN A 43 20.78 1.54 -28.66
CA GLN A 43 19.87 0.65 -27.90
C GLN A 43 19.30 1.32 -26.64
N ARG A 44 18.01 1.64 -26.69
CA ARG A 44 17.23 2.12 -25.55
C ARG A 44 16.93 0.93 -24.65
N VAL A 45 17.73 0.75 -23.59
CA VAL A 45 17.48 -0.28 -22.57
C VAL A 45 16.52 0.32 -21.54
N PHE A 46 15.27 -0.18 -21.53
CA PHE A 46 14.31 0.11 -20.47
C PHE A 46 14.62 -0.82 -19.29
N THR A 47 15.36 -0.35 -18.29
CA THR A 47 15.42 -1.09 -17.02
C THR A 47 14.16 -0.77 -16.24
N ASN A 48 13.14 -1.63 -16.34
CA ASN A 48 12.14 -1.69 -15.29
C ASN A 48 12.88 -2.18 -14.04
N ALA A 49 12.84 -1.40 -12.98
CA ALA A 49 13.21 -1.87 -11.66
C ALA A 49 11.99 -1.58 -10.82
N THR A 50 11.21 -2.61 -10.52
CA THR A 50 10.15 -2.48 -9.52
C THR A 50 10.82 -2.05 -8.22
N PRO A 51 10.48 -0.88 -7.67
CA PRO A 51 11.10 -0.42 -6.44
C PRO A 51 10.87 -1.42 -5.31
N ASP A 52 11.73 -1.34 -4.31
CA ASP A 52 11.61 -2.20 -3.15
C ASP A 52 10.25 -2.01 -2.49
N HIS A 53 9.63 -3.09 -2.07
CA HIS A 53 8.26 -3.09 -1.59
C HIS A 53 8.02 -4.12 -0.50
N TRP A 54 6.94 -3.89 0.23
CA TRP A 54 6.44 -4.78 1.27
C TRP A 54 4.92 -4.80 1.24
N CYS A 55 4.34 -5.85 1.82
CA CYS A 55 2.88 -5.99 1.84
C CYS A 55 2.24 -4.85 2.63
N ALA A 56 1.25 -4.17 2.03
CA ALA A 56 0.52 -3.13 2.75
C ALA A 56 -0.21 -3.73 3.98
N PRO A 57 -0.29 -2.99 5.10
CA PRO A 57 -1.06 -3.42 6.26
C PRO A 57 -2.54 -3.54 5.92
N ILE A 58 -3.25 -4.39 6.67
CA ILE A 58 -4.71 -4.37 6.67
C ILE A 58 -5.21 -3.03 7.25
N PRO A 59 -6.37 -2.52 6.81
CA PRO A 59 -6.88 -1.22 7.25
C PRO A 59 -6.96 -1.07 8.77
N GLU A 60 -7.31 -2.14 9.49
CA GLU A 60 -7.41 -2.17 10.94
C GLU A 60 -6.07 -1.89 11.62
N ILE A 61 -4.95 -2.35 11.03
CA ILE A 61 -3.60 -2.08 11.56
C ILE A 61 -3.12 -0.69 11.16
N GLU A 62 -3.42 -0.27 9.94
CA GLU A 62 -3.04 1.06 9.43
C GLU A 62 -3.62 2.19 10.29
N GLN A 63 -4.84 2.03 10.75
CA GLN A 63 -5.55 3.05 11.53
C GLN A 63 -5.11 3.15 13.00
N LEU A 64 -4.32 2.19 13.49
CA LEU A 64 -3.74 2.26 14.84
C LEU A 64 -2.66 3.34 14.95
N GLY A 65 -2.28 3.98 13.83
CA GLY A 65 -1.32 5.09 13.84
C GLY A 65 0.08 4.69 14.30
N LEU A 66 0.40 3.39 14.28
CA LEU A 66 1.70 2.89 14.69
C LEU A 66 2.81 3.35 13.71
N PRO A 67 4.03 3.61 14.20
CA PRO A 67 5.17 3.87 13.33
C PRO A 67 5.41 2.73 12.33
N GLU A 68 5.88 3.05 11.13
CA GLU A 68 6.05 2.05 10.06
C GLU A 68 6.93 0.85 10.48
N ALA A 69 7.98 1.09 11.24
CA ALA A 69 8.85 0.03 11.75
C ALA A 69 8.09 -0.98 12.63
N GLU A 70 7.12 -0.50 13.41
CA GLU A 70 6.27 -1.33 14.25
C GLU A 70 5.22 -2.06 13.44
N VAL A 71 4.60 -1.38 12.47
CA VAL A 71 3.68 -2.05 11.54
C VAL A 71 4.38 -3.21 10.82
N LYS A 72 5.59 -2.99 10.31
CA LYS A 72 6.39 -4.04 9.66
C LYS A 72 6.68 -5.21 10.59
N SER A 73 7.04 -4.95 11.85
CA SER A 73 7.33 -6.01 12.83
C SER A 73 6.12 -6.88 13.17
N LEU A 74 4.92 -6.30 13.10
CA LEU A 74 3.67 -6.98 13.36
C LEU A 74 3.20 -7.81 12.17
N ILE A 75 3.28 -7.28 10.95
CA ILE A 75 2.64 -7.91 9.78
C ILE A 75 3.59 -8.71 8.89
N LEU A 76 4.88 -8.40 8.87
CA LEU A 76 5.82 -9.03 7.94
C LEU A 76 6.64 -10.13 8.63
N PRO A 77 6.70 -11.34 8.04
CA PRO A 77 7.64 -12.36 8.45
C PRO A 77 9.08 -11.89 8.24
N ARG A 78 10.00 -12.34 9.09
CA ARG A 78 11.44 -12.19 8.84
C ARG A 78 11.96 -13.27 7.90
N THR A 79 13.02 -12.93 7.17
CA THR A 79 13.82 -13.88 6.40
C THR A 79 14.45 -14.94 7.32
N PRO A 80 14.84 -16.13 6.81
CA PRO A 80 15.40 -17.21 7.64
C PRO A 80 16.65 -16.82 8.46
N ASP A 81 17.43 -15.87 7.95
CA ASP A 81 18.62 -15.30 8.60
C ASP A 81 18.32 -14.11 9.52
N ASN A 82 17.03 -13.74 9.67
CA ASN A 82 16.53 -12.60 10.44
C ASN A 82 17.06 -11.20 10.01
N SER A 83 17.77 -11.11 8.88
CA SER A 83 18.41 -9.87 8.42
C SER A 83 17.42 -8.86 7.86
N SER A 84 16.29 -9.31 7.30
CA SER A 84 15.29 -8.46 6.66
C SER A 84 13.88 -9.03 6.79
N TYR A 85 12.90 -8.30 6.24
CA TYR A 85 11.51 -8.75 6.14
C TYR A 85 11.25 -9.42 4.79
N GLU A 86 10.41 -10.43 4.79
CA GLU A 86 9.88 -11.04 3.58
C GLU A 86 9.09 -9.99 2.79
N LYS A 87 9.43 -9.83 1.51
CA LYS A 87 8.83 -8.78 0.66
C LYS A 87 7.44 -9.13 0.18
N CYS A 88 7.22 -10.41 -0.12
CA CYS A 88 6.00 -10.89 -0.78
C CYS A 88 5.00 -11.56 0.17
N LEU A 89 5.41 -11.80 1.42
CA LEU A 89 4.63 -12.54 2.42
C LEU A 89 4.22 -11.62 3.56
N MET A 90 3.10 -11.99 4.19
CA MET A 90 2.65 -11.41 5.43
C MET A 90 2.20 -12.51 6.40
N TYR A 91 2.17 -12.20 7.69
CA TYR A 91 1.45 -13.03 8.65
C TYR A 91 -0.05 -12.93 8.41
N ARG A 92 -0.75 -14.05 8.56
CA ARG A 92 -2.22 -14.03 8.55
C ARG A 92 -2.74 -13.39 9.83
N ILE A 93 -3.57 -12.35 9.66
CA ILE A 93 -4.26 -11.66 10.75
C ILE A 93 -5.74 -11.63 10.38
N ASP A 94 -6.59 -12.21 11.23
CA ASP A 94 -8.03 -12.20 11.03
C ASP A 94 -8.61 -10.86 11.53
N PRO A 95 -9.25 -10.05 10.65
CA PRO A 95 -9.74 -8.73 11.04
C PRO A 95 -10.79 -8.76 12.16
N GLN A 96 -11.61 -9.82 12.22
CA GLN A 96 -12.68 -9.94 13.22
C GLN A 96 -12.09 -10.23 14.60
N ASN A 97 -11.10 -11.13 14.67
CA ASN A 97 -10.40 -11.41 15.92
C ASN A 97 -9.55 -10.21 16.37
N LEU A 98 -8.94 -9.49 15.42
CA LEU A 98 -8.16 -8.29 15.73
C LEU A 98 -9.06 -7.19 16.34
N PHE A 99 -10.22 -6.94 15.74
CA PHE A 99 -11.19 -5.97 16.25
C PHE A 99 -11.67 -6.35 17.66
N LYS A 100 -11.99 -7.63 17.89
CA LYS A 100 -12.36 -8.13 19.22
C LYS A 100 -11.26 -7.97 20.27
N ALA A 101 -9.99 -7.98 19.85
CA ALA A 101 -8.85 -7.76 20.74
C ALA A 101 -8.54 -6.28 20.98
N LEU A 102 -9.06 -5.37 20.16
CA LEU A 102 -8.79 -3.93 20.19
C LEU A 102 -10.04 -3.05 20.45
N PRO A 103 -10.97 -3.42 21.35
CA PRO A 103 -12.22 -2.66 21.55
C PRO A 103 -11.98 -1.25 22.11
N ASP A 104 -10.89 -1.05 22.85
CA ASP A 104 -10.51 0.23 23.47
C ASP A 104 -9.66 1.11 22.54
N TYR A 105 -9.43 0.67 21.30
CA TYR A 105 -8.52 1.33 20.35
C TYR A 105 -9.19 1.64 19.02
N LEU A 106 -10.12 0.79 18.57
CA LEU A 106 -10.81 0.95 17.30
C LEU A 106 -12.32 0.96 17.53
N ASP A 107 -12.99 1.99 17.02
CA ASP A 107 -14.45 2.04 16.92
C ASP A 107 -14.87 1.63 15.49
N GLN A 108 -15.79 0.67 15.36
CA GLN A 108 -16.32 0.23 14.07
C GLN A 108 -17.66 0.89 13.79
N ARG A 109 -17.76 1.57 12.65
CA ARG A 109 -18.98 2.24 12.21
C ARG A 109 -19.35 1.82 10.81
N SER A 110 -20.64 1.62 10.58
CA SER A 110 -21.20 1.46 9.25
C SER A 110 -21.53 2.83 8.68
N VAL A 111 -20.83 3.23 7.62
CA VAL A 111 -21.05 4.50 6.93
C VAL A 111 -21.66 4.20 5.56
N VAL A 112 -22.69 4.97 5.19
CA VAL A 112 -23.28 4.90 3.86
C VAL A 112 -22.52 5.87 2.96
N VAL A 113 -21.78 5.34 1.99
CA VAL A 113 -21.03 6.11 1.00
C VAL A 113 -21.76 6.03 -0.33
N ARG A 114 -21.79 7.14 -1.07
CA ARG A 114 -22.35 7.21 -2.41
C ARG A 114 -21.21 7.18 -3.43
N GLU A 115 -21.15 6.12 -4.22
CA GLU A 115 -20.10 5.89 -5.22
C GLU A 115 -20.79 5.54 -6.55
N ASP A 116 -20.46 6.26 -7.63
CA ASP A 116 -21.09 6.13 -8.96
C ASP A 116 -22.63 6.21 -8.94
N GLY A 117 -23.19 7.03 -8.04
CA GLY A 117 -24.63 7.20 -7.87
C GLY A 117 -25.31 6.08 -7.06
N MET A 118 -24.61 5.01 -6.72
CA MET A 118 -25.09 3.89 -5.91
C MET A 118 -24.76 4.11 -4.43
N LEU A 119 -25.69 3.77 -3.53
CA LEU A 119 -25.44 3.78 -2.08
C LEU A 119 -24.80 2.44 -1.67
N ARG A 120 -23.68 2.50 -0.96
CA ARG A 120 -23.00 1.33 -0.39
C ARG A 120 -22.76 1.56 1.10
N THR A 121 -23.09 0.58 1.92
CA THR A 121 -22.70 0.57 3.33
C THR A 121 -21.30 -0.01 3.44
N VAL A 122 -20.35 0.77 3.92
CA VAL A 122 -18.97 0.34 4.18
C VAL A 122 -18.70 0.36 5.67
N GLN A 123 -17.87 -0.57 6.14
CA GLN A 123 -17.36 -0.53 7.50
C GLN A 123 -16.15 0.40 7.51
N THR A 124 -16.19 1.41 8.36
CA THR A 124 -15.06 2.28 8.67
C THR A 124 -14.66 2.02 10.10
N TYR A 125 -13.36 1.89 10.31
CA TYR A 125 -12.79 1.88 11.64
C TYR A 125 -12.28 3.30 11.95
N THR A 126 -12.35 3.72 13.20
CA THR A 126 -11.81 5.02 13.63
C THR A 126 -11.03 4.80 14.92
N PRO A 127 -9.80 5.32 15.03
CA PRO A 127 -9.05 5.23 16.27
C PRO A 127 -9.80 5.97 17.38
N GLN A 128 -9.94 5.33 18.54
CA GLN A 128 -10.29 6.04 19.76
C GLN A 128 -9.09 6.92 20.15
N ALA A 129 -9.36 8.13 20.66
CA ALA A 129 -8.34 9.17 20.87
C ALA A 129 -7.04 8.59 21.44
N ALA A 130 -5.94 8.79 20.72
CA ALA A 130 -4.65 8.19 21.05
C ALA A 130 -4.23 8.61 22.47
N ALA A 131 -4.03 7.63 23.35
CA ALA A 131 -3.19 7.87 24.51
C ALA A 131 -1.76 8.02 23.98
N ASP A 132 -1.22 9.23 24.07
CA ASP A 132 0.11 9.62 23.57
C ASP A 132 1.25 9.02 24.44
N ASP A 133 1.18 7.71 24.70
CA ASP A 133 2.13 7.03 25.58
C ASP A 133 2.68 5.77 24.90
N ALA A 134 3.99 5.56 25.04
CA ALA A 134 4.68 4.34 24.63
C ALA A 134 4.03 3.08 25.23
N ALA A 135 3.43 3.20 26.42
CA ALA A 135 2.65 2.12 27.04
C ALA A 135 1.45 1.67 26.17
N HIS A 136 0.77 2.63 25.52
CA HIS A 136 -0.36 2.35 24.63
C HIS A 136 0.10 1.58 23.39
N ALA A 137 1.19 2.03 22.75
CA ALA A 137 1.77 1.33 21.62
C ALA A 137 2.25 -0.09 21.97
N ALA A 138 2.84 -0.29 23.15
CA ALA A 138 3.27 -1.61 23.62
C ALA A 138 2.08 -2.56 23.79
N ARG A 139 0.96 -2.06 24.34
CA ARG A 139 -0.25 -2.87 24.53
C ARG A 139 -0.90 -3.26 23.21
N ILE A 140 -0.99 -2.34 22.24
CA ILE A 140 -1.49 -2.65 20.90
C ILE A 140 -0.66 -3.79 20.28
N LYS A 141 0.68 -3.70 20.36
CA LYS A 141 1.57 -4.74 19.80
C LYS A 141 1.31 -6.10 20.42
N GLU A 142 1.19 -6.18 21.75
CA GLU A 142 0.89 -7.42 22.46
C GLU A 142 -0.41 -8.07 21.95
N LEU A 143 -1.47 -7.26 21.80
CA LEU A 143 -2.77 -7.72 21.33
C LEU A 143 -2.74 -8.20 19.88
N VAL A 144 -2.06 -7.45 19.00
CA VAL A 144 -1.89 -7.86 17.59
C VAL A 144 -1.10 -9.17 17.52
N LEU A 145 -0.02 -9.31 18.28
CA LEU A 145 0.80 -10.54 18.31
C LEU A 145 0.03 -11.75 18.83
N ALA A 146 -0.90 -11.56 19.78
CA ALA A 146 -1.71 -12.64 20.33
C ALA A 146 -2.75 -13.18 19.32
N VAL A 147 -3.25 -12.34 18.42
CA VAL A 147 -4.24 -12.73 17.40
C VAL A 147 -3.58 -13.20 16.10
N ARG A 148 -2.37 -12.72 15.83
CA ARG A 148 -1.61 -13.05 14.63
C ARG A 148 -1.30 -14.55 14.55
N SER A 149 -1.64 -15.17 13.43
CA SER A 149 -1.24 -16.56 13.16
C SER A 149 0.26 -16.64 12.83
N ALA A 150 0.88 -17.78 13.14
CA ALA A 150 2.22 -18.11 12.67
C ALA A 150 2.28 -18.37 11.15
N ASP A 151 1.13 -18.58 10.51
CA ASP A 151 1.01 -18.82 9.08
C ASP A 151 1.50 -17.62 8.26
N LYS A 152 2.31 -17.92 7.25
CA LYS A 152 2.76 -16.95 6.25
C LYS A 152 1.90 -17.11 5.00
N VAL A 153 1.31 -16.02 4.53
CA VAL A 153 0.46 -15.98 3.34
C VAL A 153 1.00 -14.99 2.32
N ALA A 154 0.65 -15.19 1.05
CA ALA A 154 0.92 -14.20 0.01
C ALA A 154 0.19 -12.89 0.32
N CYS A 155 0.81 -11.77 -0.02
CA CYS A 155 0.20 -10.46 0.18
C CYS A 155 -1.12 -10.30 -0.61
N SER A 156 -2.18 -9.87 0.08
CA SER A 156 -3.50 -9.62 -0.50
C SER A 156 -3.98 -8.18 -0.42
N HIS A 157 -3.24 -7.29 0.26
CA HIS A 157 -3.69 -5.92 0.56
C HIS A 157 -2.99 -4.84 -0.28
N GLY A 158 -2.30 -5.26 -1.34
CA GLY A 158 -1.49 -4.38 -2.19
C GLY A 158 -0.09 -4.15 -1.63
N TRP A 159 0.65 -3.23 -2.25
CA TRP A 159 2.06 -3.03 -1.98
C TRP A 159 2.33 -1.61 -1.50
N ARG A 160 3.20 -1.50 -0.49
CA ARG A 160 3.85 -0.24 -0.12
C ARG A 160 5.27 -0.24 -0.65
N TYR A 161 5.66 0.85 -1.30
CA TYR A 161 6.96 0.98 -1.96
C TYR A 161 7.89 1.91 -1.18
N ASP A 162 9.17 1.57 -1.12
CA ASP A 162 10.20 2.48 -0.62
C ASP A 162 10.43 3.61 -1.63
N THR A 163 10.13 4.84 -1.20
CA THR A 163 10.27 6.03 -2.04
C THR A 163 11.61 6.76 -1.88
N THR A 164 12.51 6.25 -1.03
CA THR A 164 13.78 6.91 -0.69
C THR A 164 14.64 7.21 -1.92
N LEU A 165 14.72 6.25 -2.86
CA LEU A 165 15.50 6.43 -4.09
C LEU A 165 14.89 7.50 -5.01
N TYR A 166 13.56 7.61 -5.06
CA TYR A 166 12.86 8.61 -5.87
C TYR A 166 13.04 10.02 -5.31
N ARG A 167 12.98 10.18 -3.99
CA ARG A 167 13.22 11.48 -3.33
C ARG A 167 14.60 12.06 -3.63
N ARG A 168 15.61 11.20 -3.80
CA ARG A 168 17.00 11.61 -4.09
C ARG A 168 17.29 11.84 -5.58
N THR A 169 16.40 11.39 -6.45
CA THR A 169 16.57 11.49 -7.92
C THR A 169 15.58 12.44 -8.56
N LEU A 170 14.67 13.03 -7.77
CA LEU A 170 13.87 14.17 -8.16
C LEU A 170 14.82 15.32 -8.51
N VAL A 171 14.89 15.61 -9.81
CA VAL A 171 15.57 16.78 -10.35
C VAL A 171 14.76 17.98 -9.89
N THR A 172 15.14 18.59 -8.77
CA THR A 172 14.64 19.93 -8.43
C THR A 172 15.35 20.90 -9.37
N GLU A 173 14.61 21.44 -10.33
CA GLU A 173 15.09 22.57 -11.13
C GLU A 173 15.41 23.75 -10.19
N VAL A 174 16.53 24.42 -10.48
CA VAL A 174 16.97 25.66 -9.83
C VAL A 174 16.81 26.81 -10.82
#